data_AF-A0A8R2R3M4-F1
#
_entry.id   AF-A0A8R2R3M4-F1
#
_cell.length_a   1.000
_cell.length_b   1.000
_cell.length_c   1.000
_cell.angle_alpha   90.00
_cell.angle_beta   90.00
_cell.angle_gamma   90.00
#
_symmetry.space_group_name_H-M   'P 1'
#
loop_
_entity.id
_entity.type
_entity.pdbx_description
1 polymer ?
#
loop_
_entity_poly.entity_id
_entity_poly.type
_entity_poly.pdbx_seq_one_letter_code
_entity_poly.pdbx_strand_id
1 'polypeptide(L)'
;MSVGLRGVSSSSETMSESTLERNRAEKALITKTPTHTLLKSNIKNYSDRNGNDVTETVHRGRKTFAFWTLVCLLFVLAIGNLILTFTILAVLRLGQGLESMEFLPEHNAIKFFGKTNLENVYKRDGLIESFSDTPMSITSENGSVLFNLQTRLSRSDTKLLMNSSGVFIRGVNSLELISLDSGEAAFSTASPEINIHEPINNLQAKQISTKRVTSPIDQDLILRSESSAHLRGAEGTHMESKKLHWSADQDVYLRSINGSVILSGKEGVYVDVRYLPIAMPLNRTDKLQGVGQFKVCVCMPQGKLFRVAVPNGQKTLCSHVNMTGDLNPCL
;
A
#
# COMPACT_ATOMS: atom_id res chain seq x y z
N MET A 1 35.19 -20.21 31.43
CA MET A 1 35.58 -18.96 32.11
C MET A 1 34.32 -18.16 32.42
N SER A 2 34.21 -17.60 33.62
CA SER A 2 33.25 -16.55 34.02
C SER A 2 33.85 -15.16 33.67
N VAL A 3 33.25 -13.98 33.89
CA VAL A 3 32.16 -13.45 34.76
C VAL A 3 31.38 -12.39 33.93
N GLY A 4 30.08 -12.11 34.10
CA GLY A 4 29.08 -12.59 35.05
C GLY A 4 27.70 -11.91 34.90
N LEU A 5 26.80 -12.19 35.84
CA LEU A 5 25.37 -11.81 35.86
C LEU A 5 25.01 -11.04 37.15
N ARG A 6 24.16 -10.02 37.05
CA ARG A 6 23.13 -9.51 38.01
C ARG A 6 22.75 -8.06 37.64
N GLY A 7 21.53 -7.57 37.86
CA GLY A 7 20.39 -8.20 38.53
C GLY A 7 19.06 -7.46 38.33
N VAL A 8 18.03 -8.04 38.96
CA VAL A 8 16.57 -7.83 38.83
C VAL A 8 16.05 -6.43 39.26
N SER A 9 14.87 -6.11 38.74
CA SER A 9 13.99 -4.93 38.91
C SER A 9 13.68 -4.40 40.32
N SER A 10 13.19 -3.15 40.37
CA SER A 10 11.95 -2.81 41.10
C SER A 10 11.22 -1.58 40.52
N SER A 11 9.92 -1.47 40.79
CA SER A 11 9.00 -0.40 40.35
C SER A 11 8.64 0.57 41.48
N SER A 12 8.51 1.86 41.19
CA SER A 12 7.73 2.91 41.90
C SER A 12 7.72 4.13 40.95
N GLU A 13 6.65 4.83 40.59
CA GLU A 13 5.48 5.34 41.30
C GLU A 13 5.73 6.51 42.28
N THR A 14 4.81 7.48 42.21
CA THR A 14 4.55 8.69 43.03
C THR A 14 5.60 9.82 43.14
N MET A 15 5.19 10.99 42.62
CA MET A 15 5.68 12.31 43.05
C MET A 15 5.39 12.54 44.54
N SER A 16 6.26 13.31 45.21
CA SER A 16 5.97 13.92 46.52
C SER A 16 6.67 15.28 46.67
N GLU A 17 6.10 16.13 47.52
CA GLU A 17 6.52 17.52 47.74
C GLU A 17 7.80 17.66 48.56
N SER A 18 8.55 18.76 48.32
CA SER A 18 9.20 19.56 49.38
C SER A 18 9.75 20.86 48.75
N THR A 19 9.29 22.05 49.14
CA THR A 19 9.74 22.83 50.31
C THR A 19 11.27 22.93 50.45
N LEU A 20 11.91 23.73 49.60
CA LEU A 20 13.31 24.12 49.79
C LEU A 20 13.43 25.24 50.83
N GLU A 21 14.06 24.94 51.96
CA GLU A 21 14.27 25.88 53.06
C GLU A 21 15.30 26.99 52.78
N ARG A 22 15.19 28.03 53.61
CA ARG A 22 15.93 29.29 53.56
C ARG A 22 17.24 29.17 54.34
N ASN A 23 18.38 29.41 53.68
CA ASN A 23 19.69 29.23 54.32
C ASN A 23 19.95 30.21 55.48
N ARG A 24 20.01 29.63 56.69
CA ARG A 24 20.99 29.82 57.76
C ARG A 24 21.49 31.24 58.06
N ALA A 25 21.14 31.73 59.25
CA ALA A 25 21.76 32.89 59.88
C ALA A 25 23.16 32.56 60.43
N GLU A 26 24.08 33.52 60.34
CA GLU A 26 25.25 33.62 61.22
C GLU A 26 25.07 34.69 62.28
N LYS A 27 25.74 34.50 63.43
CA LYS A 27 25.58 35.28 64.65
C LYS A 27 26.61 36.41 64.70
N ALA A 28 26.19 37.61 65.06
CA ALA A 28 27.05 38.63 65.66
C ALA A 28 26.40 39.16 66.94
N LEU A 29 27.20 39.42 67.98
CA LEU A 29 26.72 39.60 69.34
C LEU A 29 25.91 40.89 69.57
N ILE A 30 24.89 40.76 70.42
CA ILE A 30 24.23 41.88 71.08
C ILE A 30 25.06 42.26 72.31
N THR A 31 25.46 43.53 72.43
CA THR A 31 25.82 44.13 73.73
C THR A 31 24.78 45.20 74.05
N LYS A 32 24.05 45.01 75.17
CA LYS A 32 23.13 46.02 75.75
C LYS A 32 23.99 47.16 76.35
N THR A 33 23.54 48.41 76.47
CA THR A 33 22.45 48.86 77.37
C THR A 33 21.86 50.23 76.96
N PRO A 34 20.71 50.65 77.55
CA PRO A 34 19.84 51.67 76.97
C PRO A 34 19.95 53.06 77.62
N THR A 35 19.45 54.09 76.91
CA THR A 35 19.01 55.36 77.51
C THR A 35 17.66 55.79 76.93
N HIS A 36 16.77 56.26 77.79
CA HIS A 36 15.42 56.76 77.46
C HIS A 36 15.46 57.96 76.51
N THR A 37 14.39 58.17 75.73
CA THR A 37 13.53 59.38 75.88
C THR A 37 12.21 59.29 75.09
N LEU A 38 11.13 59.72 75.76
CA LEU A 38 9.84 60.09 75.17
C LEU A 38 9.94 61.47 74.49
N LEU A 39 9.13 61.69 73.45
CA LEU A 39 8.43 62.95 73.03
C LEU A 39 7.92 62.73 71.60
N LYS A 40 6.62 62.72 71.27
CA LYS A 40 5.59 63.78 71.44
C LYS A 40 6.01 65.13 70.85
N SER A 41 6.11 65.19 69.52
CA SER A 41 6.25 66.46 68.78
C SER A 41 4.91 67.17 68.66
N ASN A 42 4.62 68.06 69.61
CA ASN A 42 3.60 69.10 69.41
C ASN A 42 4.04 70.05 68.30
N ILE A 43 3.08 70.50 67.49
CA ILE A 43 3.27 71.61 66.55
C ILE A 43 3.63 72.85 67.38
N LYS A 44 4.78 73.46 67.07
CA LYS A 44 5.15 74.81 67.52
C LYS A 44 5.60 75.60 66.31
N ASN A 45 4.74 76.49 65.84
CA ASN A 45 5.15 77.55 64.94
C ASN A 45 6.10 78.47 65.72
N TYR A 46 7.30 78.71 65.18
CA TYR A 46 8.26 79.66 65.73
C TYR A 46 8.50 80.72 64.69
N SER A 47 8.01 81.93 64.93
CA SER A 47 8.30 83.11 64.10
C SER A 47 9.55 83.80 64.66
N ASP A 48 10.61 83.89 63.87
CA ASP A 48 11.77 84.70 64.22
C ASP A 48 11.47 86.20 64.05
N ARG A 49 12.28 87.06 64.68
CA ARG A 49 11.99 88.48 64.92
C ARG A 49 12.18 89.40 63.70
N ASN A 50 12.44 88.83 62.53
CA ASN A 50 12.36 89.47 61.23
C ASN A 50 11.48 88.58 60.33
N GLY A 51 10.32 89.09 59.91
CA GLY A 51 9.25 88.28 59.33
C GLY A 51 9.49 87.85 57.89
N ASN A 52 10.15 86.70 57.70
CA ASN A 52 10.26 86.03 56.41
C ASN A 52 10.12 84.50 56.55
N ASP A 53 9.01 83.96 56.04
CA ASP A 53 8.71 82.53 56.05
C ASP A 53 9.68 81.74 55.16
N VAL A 54 10.33 80.73 55.74
CA VAL A 54 11.12 79.74 54.99
C VAL A 54 10.23 78.54 54.68
N THR A 55 9.87 78.36 53.41
CA THR A 55 9.08 77.22 52.94
C THR A 55 9.94 75.95 52.85
N GLU A 56 9.95 75.15 53.93
CA GLU A 56 10.73 73.91 54.00
C GLU A 56 10.14 72.77 53.13
N THR A 57 10.52 72.79 51.85
CA THR A 57 10.78 71.64 50.95
C THR A 57 9.88 70.39 51.04
N VAL A 58 8.95 70.26 50.09
CA VAL A 58 8.27 68.98 49.80
C VAL A 58 9.20 68.05 49.01
N HIS A 59 10.02 67.25 49.69
CA HIS A 59 10.90 66.24 49.09
C HIS A 59 10.68 64.80 49.57
N ARG A 60 9.46 64.50 50.07
CA ARG A 60 9.09 63.17 50.61
C ARG A 60 8.45 62.20 49.61
N GLY A 61 8.24 62.59 48.34
CA GLY A 61 7.49 61.79 47.35
C GLY A 61 8.31 60.94 46.35
N ARG A 62 9.60 61.24 46.11
CA ARG A 62 10.35 60.69 44.95
C ARG A 62 10.62 59.18 45.01
N LYS A 63 10.73 58.57 46.20
CA LYS A 63 11.04 57.13 46.32
C LYS A 63 9.82 56.23 46.02
N THR A 64 8.62 56.65 46.41
CA THR A 64 7.39 55.90 46.15
C THR A 64 7.01 55.96 44.66
N PHE A 65 7.25 57.09 44.00
CA PHE A 65 6.97 57.25 42.56
C PHE A 65 7.73 56.24 41.70
N ALA A 66 9.04 56.09 41.91
CA ALA A 66 9.87 55.14 41.16
C ALA A 66 9.40 53.67 41.31
N PHE A 67 8.91 53.30 42.49
CA PHE A 67 8.32 51.98 42.73
C PHE A 67 7.05 51.77 41.89
N TRP A 68 6.11 52.73 41.91
CA TRP A 68 4.89 52.65 41.09
C TRP A 68 5.18 52.68 39.59
N THR A 69 6.19 53.42 39.12
CA THR A 69 6.63 53.38 37.71
C THR A 69 7.13 52.00 37.32
N LEU A 70 7.93 51.33 38.16
CA LEU A 70 8.43 49.98 37.89
C LEU A 70 7.30 48.94 37.89
N VAL A 71 6.36 49.02 38.84
CA VAL A 71 5.17 48.15 38.86
C VAL A 71 4.32 48.35 37.61
N CYS A 72 4.10 49.60 37.18
CA CYS A 72 3.37 49.92 35.95
C CYS A 72 4.08 49.35 34.71
N LEU A 73 5.41 49.51 34.60
CA LEU A 73 6.20 48.96 33.49
C LEU A 73 6.13 47.43 33.44
N LEU A 74 6.21 46.75 34.60
CA LEU A 74 6.09 45.30 34.68
C LEU A 74 4.67 44.82 34.34
N PHE A 75 3.64 45.60 34.70
CA PHE A 75 2.25 45.33 34.33
C PHE A 75 2.01 45.50 32.81
N VAL A 76 2.60 46.53 32.19
CA VAL A 76 2.56 46.72 30.73
C VAL A 76 3.29 45.58 30.00
N LEU A 77 4.44 45.12 30.50
CA LEU A 77 5.12 43.94 29.96
C LEU A 77 4.29 42.66 30.11
N ALA A 78 3.62 42.48 31.25
CA ALA A 78 2.73 41.34 31.47
C ALA A 78 1.53 41.36 30.51
N ILE A 79 0.89 42.52 30.29
CA ILE A 79 -0.18 42.71 29.31
C ILE A 79 0.34 42.49 27.88
N GLY A 80 1.51 43.03 27.54
CA GLY A 80 2.13 42.82 26.22
C GLY A 80 2.37 41.34 25.94
N ASN A 81 2.93 40.61 26.90
CA ASN A 81 3.11 39.17 26.81
C ASN A 81 1.76 38.42 26.72
N LEU A 82 0.74 38.82 27.48
CA LEU A 82 -0.61 38.22 27.44
C LEU A 82 -1.29 38.42 26.07
N ILE A 83 -1.17 39.62 25.49
CA ILE A 83 -1.67 39.92 24.14
C ILE A 83 -0.88 39.11 23.10
N LEU A 84 0.44 38.94 23.29
CA LEU A 84 1.27 38.14 22.40
C LEU A 84 0.89 36.64 22.46
N THR A 85 0.70 36.05 23.64
CA THR A 85 0.18 34.66 23.72
C THR A 85 -1.25 34.55 23.19
N PHE A 86 -2.13 35.52 23.44
CA PHE A 86 -3.49 35.48 22.90
C PHE A 86 -3.52 35.58 21.36
N THR A 87 -2.70 36.47 20.77
CA THR A 87 -2.58 36.59 19.31
C THR A 87 -1.94 35.36 18.69
N ILE A 88 -0.92 34.76 19.31
CA ILE A 88 -0.38 33.45 18.89
C ILE A 88 -1.48 32.37 18.93
N LEU A 89 -2.24 32.26 20.03
CA LEU A 89 -3.31 31.26 20.17
C LEU A 89 -4.44 31.46 19.14
N ALA A 90 -4.76 32.71 18.80
CA ALA A 90 -5.75 33.06 17.79
C ALA A 90 -5.26 32.77 16.36
N VAL A 91 -4.02 33.14 16.02
CA VAL A 91 -3.42 32.90 14.69
C VAL A 91 -3.14 31.41 14.45
N LEU A 92 -2.65 30.70 15.47
CA LEU A 92 -2.46 29.24 15.42
C LEU A 92 -3.78 28.45 15.55
N ARG A 93 -4.92 29.14 15.77
CA ARG A 93 -6.25 28.53 15.90
C ARG A 93 -6.30 27.38 16.90
N LEU A 94 -5.65 27.56 18.06
CA LEU A 94 -5.51 26.53 19.09
C LEU A 94 -6.65 26.53 20.13
N GLY A 95 -7.41 27.63 20.24
CA GLY A 95 -8.39 27.85 21.32
C GLY A 95 -9.84 27.48 21.01
N GLN A 96 -10.26 27.65 19.75
CA GLN A 96 -11.41 26.93 19.20
C GLN A 96 -10.79 25.87 18.30
N GLY A 97 -11.11 24.60 18.56
CA GLY A 97 -10.40 23.48 17.94
C GLY A 97 -10.31 23.62 16.43
N LEU A 98 -9.19 23.16 15.86
CA LEU A 98 -8.95 23.00 14.42
C LEU A 98 -10.29 22.92 13.68
N GLU A 99 -10.59 23.93 12.85
CA GLU A 99 -11.93 24.19 12.27
C GLU A 99 -12.54 22.97 11.56
N SER A 100 -11.69 21.99 11.24
CA SER A 100 -11.97 20.71 10.61
C SER A 100 -11.76 19.46 11.50
N MET A 101 -11.76 19.53 12.85
CA MET A 101 -11.46 18.36 13.72
C MET A 101 -12.24 18.32 15.04
N GLU A 102 -12.86 17.18 15.34
CA GLU A 102 -13.58 16.87 16.59
C GLU A 102 -13.07 15.54 17.18
N PHE A 103 -12.90 15.50 18.51
CA PHE A 103 -12.58 14.28 19.24
C PHE A 103 -13.88 13.61 19.70
N LEU A 104 -14.06 12.33 19.38
CA LEU A 104 -15.17 11.51 19.86
C LEU A 104 -14.64 10.53 20.92
N PRO A 105 -14.59 10.93 22.21
CA PRO A 105 -14.02 10.10 23.27
C PRO A 105 -14.78 8.79 23.46
N GLU A 106 -16.10 8.77 23.23
CA GLU A 106 -16.93 7.55 23.33
C GLU A 106 -16.53 6.47 22.33
N HIS A 107 -16.02 6.86 21.15
CA HIS A 107 -15.59 5.96 20.08
C HIS A 107 -14.06 5.85 19.97
N ASN A 108 -13.30 6.54 20.83
CA ASN A 108 -11.84 6.74 20.69
C ASN A 108 -11.41 7.21 19.28
N ALA A 109 -12.29 7.97 18.61
CA ALA A 109 -12.14 8.38 17.23
C ALA A 109 -11.84 9.87 17.10
N ILE A 110 -11.20 10.24 15.99
CA ILE A 110 -11.01 11.63 15.56
C ILE A 110 -11.79 11.78 14.27
N LYS A 111 -12.73 12.72 14.26
CA LYS A 111 -13.54 13.08 13.10
C LYS A 111 -12.95 14.31 12.46
N PHE A 112 -12.78 14.27 11.14
CA PHE A 112 -12.39 15.42 10.34
C PHE A 112 -13.60 15.97 9.58
N PHE A 113 -13.77 17.29 9.54
CA PHE A 113 -14.82 17.95 8.77
C PHE A 113 -14.26 18.56 7.49
N GLY A 114 -14.92 18.31 6.36
CA GLY A 114 -14.52 18.89 5.08
C GLY A 114 -13.13 18.44 4.60
N LYS A 115 -12.47 19.28 3.81
CA LYS A 115 -11.16 18.98 3.23
C LYS A 115 -10.05 19.26 4.25
N THR A 116 -9.35 18.22 4.69
CA THR A 116 -8.20 18.33 5.59
C THR A 116 -6.94 17.83 4.91
N ASN A 117 -5.92 18.68 4.81
CA ASN A 117 -4.63 18.33 4.21
C ASN A 117 -3.69 17.84 5.31
N LEU A 118 -3.36 16.54 5.30
CA LEU A 118 -2.46 15.89 6.25
C LEU A 118 -1.30 15.26 5.47
N GLU A 119 -0.06 15.56 5.87
CA GLU A 119 1.14 15.00 5.20
C GLU A 119 1.36 13.53 5.58
N ASN A 120 1.29 13.22 6.88
CA ASN A 120 1.46 11.87 7.42
C ASN A 120 0.39 11.59 8.48
N VAL A 121 -0.30 10.46 8.36
CA VAL A 121 -1.31 10.00 9.33
C VAL A 121 -0.85 8.69 9.94
N TYR A 122 -0.59 8.71 11.25
CA TYR A 122 -0.16 7.52 12.01
C TYR A 122 -1.32 7.00 12.85
N LYS A 123 -1.88 5.85 12.45
CA LYS A 123 -3.01 5.19 13.13
C LYS A 123 -2.63 3.76 13.53
N ARG A 124 -2.85 3.41 14.80
CA ARG A 124 -2.31 2.18 15.42
C ARG A 124 -3.13 0.92 15.11
N ASP A 125 -4.43 1.09 14.98
CA ASP A 125 -5.45 0.08 14.67
C ASP A 125 -5.71 -0.06 13.17
N GLY A 126 -5.21 0.89 12.35
CA GLY A 126 -5.29 0.84 10.88
C GLY A 126 -6.68 1.07 10.26
N LEU A 127 -7.72 1.14 11.08
CA LEU A 127 -9.12 1.35 10.67
C LEU A 127 -9.35 2.79 10.20
N ILE A 128 -9.76 2.99 8.94
CA ILE A 128 -10.10 4.31 8.39
C ILE A 128 -11.50 4.19 7.80
N GLU A 129 -12.43 4.98 8.32
CA GLU A 129 -13.87 4.83 8.08
C GLU A 129 -14.48 6.17 7.67
N SER A 130 -15.58 6.09 6.91
CA SER A 130 -16.47 7.21 6.62
C SER A 130 -17.81 7.02 7.31
N PHE A 131 -18.64 8.05 7.36
CA PHE A 131 -20.05 7.89 7.73
C PHE A 131 -20.79 7.18 6.59
N SER A 132 -21.89 6.49 6.90
CA SER A 132 -22.71 5.75 5.93
C SER A 132 -23.14 6.61 4.74
N ASP A 133 -23.49 7.87 5.02
CA ASP A 133 -24.15 8.75 4.06
C ASP A 133 -23.16 9.68 3.33
N THR A 134 -21.86 9.62 3.66
CA THR A 134 -20.83 10.48 3.06
C THR A 134 -19.55 9.69 2.77
N PRO A 135 -19.21 9.44 1.49
CA PRO A 135 -18.00 8.70 1.14
C PRO A 135 -16.74 9.51 1.46
N MET A 136 -15.76 8.86 2.10
CA MET A 136 -14.43 9.44 2.27
C MET A 136 -13.61 9.29 0.98
N SER A 137 -12.92 10.35 0.59
CA SER A 137 -11.93 10.31 -0.50
C SER A 137 -10.55 10.67 0.04
N ILE A 138 -9.54 9.88 -0.33
CA ILE A 138 -8.13 10.13 -0.03
C ILE A 138 -7.43 10.40 -1.34
N THR A 139 -6.97 11.63 -1.53
CA THR A 139 -6.33 12.11 -2.76
C THR A 139 -4.92 12.62 -2.48
N SER A 140 -4.10 12.71 -3.53
CA SER A 140 -2.75 13.29 -3.46
C SER A 140 -2.56 14.20 -4.68
N GLU A 141 -2.14 15.44 -4.44
CA GLU A 141 -1.82 16.38 -5.52
C GLU A 141 -0.42 16.06 -6.07
N ASN A 142 -0.36 15.56 -7.30
CA ASN A 142 0.88 15.17 -8.01
C ASN A 142 1.75 14.11 -7.29
N GLY A 143 1.21 13.38 -6.32
CA GLY A 143 1.91 12.37 -5.53
C GLY A 143 1.26 10.98 -5.57
N SER A 144 1.72 10.11 -4.67
CA SER A 144 1.18 8.77 -4.46
C SER A 144 0.64 8.61 -3.04
N VAL A 145 -0.52 7.98 -2.89
CA VAL A 145 -1.06 7.60 -1.58
C VAL A 145 -0.41 6.28 -1.15
N LEU A 146 0.16 6.24 0.06
CA LEU A 146 0.95 5.14 0.59
C LEU A 146 0.40 4.69 1.95
N PHE A 147 0.02 3.40 2.05
CA PHE A 147 -0.33 2.77 3.32
C PHE A 147 0.83 1.87 3.75
N ASN A 148 1.58 2.34 4.73
CA ASN A 148 2.74 1.66 5.28
C ASN A 148 2.39 0.99 6.61
N LEU A 149 2.55 -0.33 6.69
CA LEU A 149 2.41 -1.05 7.95
C LEU A 149 3.72 -0.96 8.72
N GLN A 150 3.74 -0.18 9.81
CA GLN A 150 4.90 -0.07 10.68
C GLN A 150 4.94 -1.23 11.67
N THR A 151 5.94 -2.09 11.55
CA THR A 151 6.14 -3.23 12.46
C THR A 151 6.98 -2.84 13.68
N ARG A 152 6.92 -3.64 14.77
CA ARG A 152 7.66 -3.39 16.03
C ARG A 152 9.20 -3.31 15.87
N LEU A 153 9.73 -3.71 14.71
CA LEU A 153 11.17 -3.75 14.40
C LEU A 153 11.66 -2.50 13.63
N SER A 154 10.89 -1.40 13.65
CA SER A 154 11.15 -0.16 12.89
C SER A 154 11.15 -0.32 11.35
N ARG A 155 10.74 -1.48 10.84
CA ARG A 155 10.60 -1.74 9.41
C ARG A 155 9.17 -1.41 8.96
N SER A 156 9.05 -0.39 8.12
CA SER A 156 7.86 -0.06 7.34
C SER A 156 7.78 -0.97 6.12
N ASP A 157 6.60 -1.54 5.86
CA ASP A 157 6.32 -2.27 4.62
C ASP A 157 5.10 -1.66 3.91
N THR A 158 5.22 -1.29 2.64
CA THR A 158 4.16 -0.64 1.87
C THR A 158 3.15 -1.68 1.40
N LYS A 159 1.96 -1.67 2.00
CA LYS A 159 0.89 -2.64 1.73
C LYS A 159 -0.05 -2.20 0.62
N LEU A 160 -0.34 -0.90 0.53
CA LEU A 160 -1.09 -0.30 -0.57
C LEU A 160 -0.33 0.92 -1.10
N LEU A 161 -0.15 0.95 -2.42
CA LEU A 161 0.40 2.07 -3.18
C LEU A 161 -0.63 2.44 -4.25
N MET A 162 -1.06 3.70 -4.27
CA MET A 162 -1.93 4.25 -5.31
C MET A 162 -1.24 5.45 -5.96
N ASN A 163 -1.04 5.38 -7.28
CA ASN A 163 -0.38 6.41 -8.07
C ASN A 163 -1.01 6.49 -9.48
N SER A 164 -0.47 7.35 -10.36
CA SER A 164 -0.94 7.51 -11.74
C SER A 164 -0.81 6.27 -12.63
N SER A 165 0.01 5.28 -12.25
CA SER A 165 0.14 4.00 -12.97
C SER A 165 -0.81 2.91 -12.47
N GLY A 166 -1.54 3.13 -11.37
CA GLY A 166 -2.57 2.22 -10.86
C GLY A 166 -2.55 2.03 -9.34
N VAL A 167 -3.29 1.02 -8.89
CA VAL A 167 -3.37 0.58 -7.49
C VAL A 167 -2.60 -0.73 -7.34
N PHE A 168 -1.65 -0.76 -6.42
CA PHE A 168 -0.80 -1.91 -6.14
C PHE A 168 -0.94 -2.31 -4.68
N ILE A 169 -1.33 -3.56 -4.44
CA ILE A 169 -1.53 -4.11 -3.10
C ILE A 169 -0.59 -5.30 -2.94
N ARG A 170 0.21 -5.32 -1.86
CA ARG A 170 1.35 -6.23 -1.70
C ARG A 170 1.45 -6.77 -0.28
N GLY A 171 1.79 -8.06 -0.15
CA GLY A 171 2.04 -8.69 1.14
C GLY A 171 0.86 -8.64 2.11
N VAL A 172 -0.36 -8.82 1.59
CA VAL A 172 -1.61 -8.99 2.33
C VAL A 172 -2.11 -10.43 2.17
N ASN A 173 -2.82 -10.96 3.17
CA ASN A 173 -3.38 -12.32 3.10
C ASN A 173 -4.65 -12.37 2.25
N SER A 174 -5.48 -11.35 2.37
CA SER A 174 -6.68 -11.14 1.56
C SER A 174 -6.89 -9.65 1.29
N LEU A 175 -7.51 -9.35 0.15
CA LEU A 175 -8.16 -8.09 -0.14
C LEU A 175 -9.62 -8.40 -0.46
N GLU A 176 -10.52 -7.58 0.06
CA GLU A 176 -11.96 -7.62 -0.23
C GLU A 176 -12.41 -6.19 -0.56
N LEU A 177 -13.15 -6.04 -1.65
CA LEU A 177 -13.81 -4.78 -2.04
C LEU A 177 -15.31 -5.04 -1.97
N ILE A 178 -16.00 -4.29 -1.12
CA ILE A 178 -17.43 -4.43 -0.89
C ILE A 178 -18.14 -3.27 -1.61
N SER A 179 -19.21 -3.57 -2.34
CA SER A 179 -20.05 -2.56 -2.97
C SER A 179 -20.86 -1.82 -1.90
N LEU A 180 -20.86 -0.49 -1.91
CA LEU A 180 -21.67 0.30 -0.97
C LEU A 180 -23.18 0.11 -1.22
N ASP A 181 -23.59 -0.08 -2.47
CA ASP A 181 -25.02 -0.12 -2.84
C ASP A 181 -25.68 -1.47 -2.53
N SER A 182 -24.96 -2.58 -2.66
CA SER A 182 -25.49 -3.94 -2.42
C SER A 182 -25.00 -4.58 -1.12
N GLY A 183 -23.91 -4.09 -0.52
CA GLY A 183 -23.25 -4.73 0.61
C GLY A 183 -22.54 -6.06 0.26
N GLU A 184 -22.50 -6.44 -1.01
CA GLU A 184 -21.86 -7.66 -1.49
C GLU A 184 -20.39 -7.43 -1.86
N ALA A 185 -19.56 -8.47 -1.72
CA ALA A 185 -18.15 -8.45 -2.11
C ALA A 185 -18.02 -8.40 -3.65
N ALA A 186 -17.79 -7.20 -4.19
CA ALA A 186 -17.54 -6.97 -5.61
C ALA A 186 -16.22 -7.61 -6.10
N PHE A 187 -15.26 -7.79 -5.19
CA PHE A 187 -14.00 -8.49 -5.46
C PHE A 187 -13.44 -9.07 -4.16
N SER A 188 -12.94 -10.31 -4.19
CA SER A 188 -12.18 -10.87 -3.06
C SER A 188 -11.04 -11.76 -3.57
N THR A 189 -9.84 -11.60 -3.02
CA THR A 189 -8.71 -12.50 -3.33
C THR A 189 -8.80 -13.84 -2.61
N ALA A 190 -9.75 -14.01 -1.67
CA ALA A 190 -10.00 -15.29 -1.02
C ALA A 190 -10.84 -16.24 -1.92
N SER A 191 -11.68 -15.67 -2.80
CA SER A 191 -12.46 -16.39 -3.80
C SER A 191 -11.98 -16.03 -5.21
N PRO A 192 -11.08 -16.82 -5.84
CA PRO A 192 -10.45 -16.45 -7.12
C PRO A 192 -11.40 -16.54 -8.35
N GLU A 193 -12.68 -16.80 -8.13
CA GLU A 193 -13.70 -16.82 -9.19
C GLU A 193 -14.27 -15.40 -9.36
N ILE A 194 -13.91 -14.76 -10.48
CA ILE A 194 -14.34 -13.40 -10.81
C ILE A 194 -15.36 -13.48 -11.95
N ASN A 195 -16.57 -12.99 -11.70
CA ASN A 195 -17.57 -12.81 -12.75
C ASN A 195 -17.29 -11.51 -13.50
N ILE A 196 -16.85 -11.65 -14.76
CA ILE A 196 -16.53 -10.54 -15.65
C ILE A 196 -17.81 -10.19 -16.44
N HIS A 197 -18.40 -9.03 -16.14
CA HIS A 197 -19.61 -8.55 -16.81
C HIS A 197 -19.34 -7.75 -18.09
N GLU A 198 -18.15 -7.16 -18.22
CA GLU A 198 -17.75 -6.35 -19.37
C GLU A 198 -16.73 -7.08 -20.28
N PRO A 199 -16.69 -6.81 -21.60
CA PRO A 199 -15.70 -7.40 -22.49
C PRO A 199 -14.27 -6.96 -22.12
N ILE A 200 -13.37 -7.94 -21.87
CA ILE A 200 -11.96 -7.69 -21.55
C ILE A 200 -11.07 -8.06 -22.75
N ASN A 201 -10.13 -7.17 -23.09
CA ASN A 201 -9.18 -7.36 -24.20
C ASN A 201 -8.01 -8.30 -23.85
N ASN A 202 -7.52 -8.28 -22.60
CA ASN A 202 -6.38 -9.09 -22.14
C ASN A 202 -6.72 -9.75 -20.80
N LEU A 203 -6.65 -11.08 -20.72
CA LEU A 203 -6.93 -11.84 -19.50
C LEU A 203 -5.84 -12.91 -19.28
N GLN A 204 -5.17 -12.84 -18.13
CA GLN A 204 -4.24 -13.87 -17.67
C GLN A 204 -4.90 -14.63 -16.51
N ALA A 205 -5.33 -15.87 -16.76
CA ALA A 205 -6.01 -16.70 -15.77
C ALA A 205 -5.61 -18.17 -15.93
N LYS A 206 -5.62 -18.93 -14.82
CA LYS A 206 -5.31 -20.37 -14.83
C LYS A 206 -6.40 -21.22 -15.48
N GLN A 207 -7.65 -20.77 -15.39
CA GLN A 207 -8.82 -21.41 -15.96
C GLN A 207 -9.82 -20.32 -16.34
N ILE A 208 -10.48 -20.47 -17.50
CA ILE A 208 -11.49 -19.55 -17.99
C ILE A 208 -12.71 -20.40 -18.39
N SER A 209 -13.88 -20.07 -17.85
CA SER A 209 -15.16 -20.66 -18.25
C SER A 209 -15.98 -19.59 -18.95
N THR A 210 -16.23 -19.74 -20.25
CA THR A 210 -17.00 -18.79 -21.06
C THR A 210 -17.72 -19.51 -22.19
N LYS A 211 -18.83 -18.93 -22.64
CA LYS A 211 -19.60 -19.40 -23.80
C LYS A 211 -18.93 -19.08 -25.14
N ARG A 212 -18.08 -18.05 -25.19
CA ARG A 212 -17.46 -17.55 -26.43
C ARG A 212 -16.15 -16.83 -26.14
N VAL A 213 -15.16 -17.03 -27.01
CA VAL A 213 -13.93 -16.23 -27.09
C VAL A 213 -13.81 -15.77 -28.54
N THR A 214 -13.58 -14.48 -28.76
CA THR A 214 -13.44 -13.85 -30.09
C THR A 214 -12.49 -12.68 -30.00
N SER A 215 -11.68 -12.45 -31.03
CA SER A 215 -10.99 -11.17 -31.20
C SER A 215 -11.93 -10.08 -31.73
N PRO A 216 -11.53 -8.80 -31.60
CA PRO A 216 -12.04 -7.71 -32.43
C PRO A 216 -11.83 -7.98 -33.93
N ILE A 217 -12.60 -7.29 -34.78
CA ILE A 217 -12.63 -7.48 -36.24
C ILE A 217 -11.24 -7.30 -36.88
N ASP A 218 -10.47 -6.33 -36.38
CA ASP A 218 -9.17 -5.94 -36.95
C ASP A 218 -7.96 -6.43 -36.13
N GLN A 219 -8.14 -7.44 -35.27
CA GLN A 219 -7.09 -7.95 -34.38
C GLN A 219 -7.05 -9.48 -34.32
N ASP A 220 -5.86 -10.04 -34.10
CA ASP A 220 -5.65 -11.48 -33.95
C ASP A 220 -5.97 -11.94 -32.52
N LEU A 221 -6.67 -13.07 -32.38
CA LEU A 221 -6.85 -13.74 -31.09
C LEU A 221 -5.63 -14.60 -30.77
N ILE A 222 -4.87 -14.23 -29.73
CA ILE A 222 -3.69 -14.98 -29.30
C ILE A 222 -3.99 -15.72 -27.99
N LEU A 223 -4.02 -17.05 -28.05
CA LEU A 223 -4.10 -17.92 -26.87
C LEU A 223 -2.70 -18.46 -26.57
N ARG A 224 -2.16 -18.16 -25.38
CA ARG A 224 -0.81 -18.58 -24.96
C ARG A 224 -0.86 -19.22 -23.58
N SER A 225 -0.08 -20.29 -23.41
CA SER A 225 0.19 -20.92 -22.11
C SER A 225 1.66 -21.26 -22.03
N GLU A 226 2.26 -21.15 -20.84
CA GLU A 226 3.67 -21.46 -20.58
C GLU A 226 3.92 -22.97 -20.37
N SER A 227 2.86 -23.77 -20.20
CA SER A 227 2.97 -25.20 -19.88
C SER A 227 2.06 -26.08 -20.72
N SER A 228 0.75 -25.85 -20.68
CA SER A 228 -0.22 -26.56 -21.51
C SER A 228 -1.49 -25.72 -21.71
N ALA A 229 -2.10 -25.83 -22.88
CA ALA A 229 -3.38 -25.20 -23.20
C ALA A 229 -4.42 -26.30 -23.49
N HIS A 230 -5.53 -26.28 -22.76
CA HIS A 230 -6.60 -27.27 -22.88
C HIS A 230 -7.91 -26.58 -23.24
N LEU A 231 -8.34 -26.71 -24.49
CA LEU A 231 -9.65 -26.25 -24.95
C LEU A 231 -10.64 -27.41 -24.87
N ARG A 232 -11.69 -27.26 -24.07
CA ARG A 232 -12.76 -28.25 -23.88
C ARG A 232 -14.10 -27.54 -23.81
N GLY A 233 -15.09 -28.02 -24.54
CA GLY A 233 -16.48 -27.60 -24.44
C GLY A 233 -17.36 -28.81 -24.12
N ALA A 234 -18.42 -28.61 -23.33
CA ALA A 234 -19.31 -29.68 -22.89
C ALA A 234 -20.05 -30.36 -24.06
N GLU A 235 -20.39 -29.59 -25.09
CA GLU A 235 -21.06 -30.02 -26.32
C GLU A 235 -20.10 -30.16 -27.51
N GLY A 236 -18.78 -30.11 -27.25
CA GLY A 236 -17.73 -30.02 -28.27
C GLY A 236 -17.14 -28.61 -28.41
N THR A 237 -16.23 -28.45 -29.37
CA THR A 237 -15.51 -27.19 -29.62
C THR A 237 -15.60 -26.80 -31.10
N HIS A 238 -16.15 -25.63 -31.39
CA HIS A 238 -16.15 -25.05 -32.73
C HIS A 238 -15.16 -23.88 -32.79
N MET A 239 -14.31 -23.85 -33.81
CA MET A 239 -13.32 -22.79 -34.01
C MET A 239 -13.36 -22.36 -35.47
N GLU A 240 -13.68 -21.08 -35.70
CA GLU A 240 -13.69 -20.45 -37.02
C GLU A 240 -12.70 -19.28 -37.03
N SER A 241 -11.90 -19.18 -38.09
CA SER A 241 -10.98 -18.07 -38.32
C SER A 241 -10.62 -17.99 -39.80
N LYS A 242 -10.25 -16.79 -40.26
CA LYS A 242 -9.63 -16.57 -41.58
C LYS A 242 -8.32 -17.34 -41.73
N LYS A 243 -7.55 -17.47 -40.63
CA LYS A 243 -6.33 -18.27 -40.53
C LYS A 243 -6.23 -18.86 -39.12
N LEU A 244 -6.08 -20.17 -39.01
CA LEU A 244 -5.89 -20.86 -37.74
C LEU A 244 -4.49 -21.47 -37.72
N HIS A 245 -3.71 -21.15 -36.69
CA HIS A 245 -2.35 -21.67 -36.52
C HIS A 245 -2.22 -22.21 -35.09
N TRP A 246 -1.87 -23.49 -35.00
CA TRP A 246 -1.53 -24.15 -33.74
C TRP A 246 -0.05 -24.50 -33.75
N SER A 247 0.64 -24.15 -32.67
CA SER A 247 2.04 -24.45 -32.44
C SER A 247 2.22 -24.83 -30.98
N ALA A 248 3.02 -25.86 -30.73
CA ALA A 248 3.39 -26.35 -29.41
C ALA A 248 4.82 -26.89 -29.51
N ASP A 249 5.58 -26.81 -28.41
CA ASP A 249 6.99 -27.25 -28.38
C ASP A 249 7.15 -28.78 -28.41
N GLN A 250 6.08 -29.51 -28.06
CA GLN A 250 6.03 -30.97 -28.04
C GLN A 250 4.94 -31.48 -28.99
N ASP A 251 3.71 -31.60 -28.50
CA ASP A 251 2.60 -32.28 -29.19
C ASP A 251 1.36 -31.40 -29.30
N VAL A 252 0.57 -31.63 -30.36
CA VAL A 252 -0.80 -31.08 -30.50
C VAL A 252 -1.79 -32.25 -30.54
N TYR A 253 -2.56 -32.41 -29.46
CA TYR A 253 -3.54 -33.50 -29.32
C TYR A 253 -4.94 -33.06 -29.76
N LEU A 254 -5.45 -33.65 -30.84
CA LEU A 254 -6.84 -33.50 -31.28
C LEU A 254 -7.60 -34.79 -30.98
N ARG A 255 -8.56 -34.75 -30.04
CA ARG A 255 -9.33 -35.91 -29.60
C ARG A 255 -10.82 -35.59 -29.57
N SER A 256 -11.63 -36.44 -30.21
CA SER A 256 -13.06 -36.54 -29.97
C SER A 256 -13.34 -37.80 -29.13
N ILE A 257 -14.41 -37.78 -28.33
CA ILE A 257 -14.88 -38.94 -27.56
C ILE A 257 -15.99 -39.66 -28.35
N ASN A 258 -17.05 -38.92 -28.67
CA ASN A 258 -18.23 -39.41 -29.39
C ASN A 258 -18.47 -38.55 -30.64
N GLY A 259 -17.61 -38.68 -31.65
CA GLY A 259 -17.74 -37.94 -32.91
C GLY A 259 -16.46 -37.93 -33.74
N SER A 260 -16.40 -37.05 -34.74
CA SER A 260 -15.22 -36.84 -35.59
C SER A 260 -14.46 -35.57 -35.22
N VAL A 261 -13.18 -35.52 -35.58
CA VAL A 261 -12.43 -34.26 -35.69
C VAL A 261 -12.46 -33.86 -37.16
N ILE A 262 -13.00 -32.68 -37.47
CA ILE A 262 -13.11 -32.17 -38.84
C ILE A 262 -12.23 -30.93 -38.95
N LEU A 263 -11.19 -31.01 -39.78
CA LEU A 263 -10.36 -29.87 -40.16
C LEU A 263 -10.71 -29.50 -41.61
N SER A 264 -11.28 -28.32 -41.82
CA SER A 264 -11.69 -27.83 -43.13
C SER A 264 -11.19 -26.40 -43.30
N GLY A 265 -10.44 -26.16 -44.38
CA GLY A 265 -9.91 -24.85 -44.74
C GLY A 265 -10.01 -24.65 -46.25
N LYS A 266 -10.39 -23.44 -46.68
CA LYS A 266 -10.57 -23.12 -48.11
C LYS A 266 -9.30 -23.34 -48.95
N GLU A 267 -8.14 -23.08 -48.35
CA GLU A 267 -6.82 -23.28 -48.97
C GLU A 267 -6.22 -24.65 -48.61
N GLY A 268 -6.97 -25.51 -47.91
CA GLY A 268 -6.51 -26.79 -47.38
C GLY A 268 -6.07 -26.74 -45.92
N VAL A 269 -5.55 -27.86 -45.44
CA VAL A 269 -5.00 -28.05 -44.09
C VAL A 269 -3.53 -28.43 -44.22
N TYR A 270 -2.66 -27.67 -43.56
CA TYR A 270 -1.21 -27.86 -43.63
C TYR A 270 -0.69 -28.38 -42.29
N VAL A 271 0.21 -29.36 -42.34
CA VAL A 271 0.92 -29.91 -41.18
C VAL A 271 2.41 -29.73 -41.43
N ASP A 272 3.15 -29.16 -40.48
CA ASP A 272 4.60 -29.08 -40.59
C ASP A 272 5.21 -30.47 -40.47
N VAL A 273 5.65 -31.01 -41.60
CA VAL A 273 6.19 -32.36 -41.65
C VAL A 273 7.58 -32.49 -41.05
N ARG A 274 8.30 -31.38 -40.75
CA ARG A 274 9.70 -31.43 -40.28
C ARG A 274 9.87 -32.29 -39.04
N TYR A 275 8.93 -32.21 -38.10
CA TYR A 275 8.93 -32.91 -36.82
C TYR A 275 8.24 -34.29 -36.85
N LEU A 276 7.60 -34.67 -37.97
CA LEU A 276 6.97 -36.00 -38.08
C LEU A 276 8.05 -37.10 -38.20
N PRO A 277 7.96 -38.20 -37.44
CA PRO A 277 8.94 -39.29 -37.49
C PRO A 277 9.03 -39.88 -38.89
N ILE A 278 10.25 -40.24 -39.33
CA ILE A 278 10.49 -40.87 -40.64
C ILE A 278 10.68 -42.38 -40.41
N ALA A 279 9.68 -43.17 -40.82
CA ALA A 279 9.74 -44.62 -40.76
C ALA A 279 10.55 -45.19 -41.93
N MET A 280 11.41 -46.16 -41.65
CA MET A 280 12.18 -46.85 -42.67
C MET A 280 11.40 -48.05 -43.26
N PRO A 281 11.42 -48.24 -44.59
CA PRO A 281 10.82 -49.41 -45.23
C PRO A 281 11.64 -50.68 -44.95
N LEU A 282 10.99 -51.85 -44.82
CA LEU A 282 11.66 -53.11 -44.46
C LEU A 282 12.83 -53.50 -45.37
N ASN A 283 12.77 -53.15 -46.65
CA ASN A 283 13.63 -53.72 -47.69
C ASN A 283 14.85 -52.85 -48.06
N ARG A 284 15.34 -51.96 -47.18
CA ARG A 284 16.56 -51.17 -47.46
C ARG A 284 17.52 -51.07 -46.27
N THR A 285 18.73 -51.55 -46.52
CA THR A 285 19.95 -51.33 -45.71
C THR A 285 20.70 -50.04 -46.09
N ASP A 286 20.36 -49.42 -47.23
CA ASP A 286 21.07 -48.27 -47.76
C ASP A 286 20.59 -46.93 -47.19
N LYS A 287 21.55 -46.02 -46.99
CA LYS A 287 21.37 -44.68 -46.47
C LYS A 287 20.30 -43.90 -47.25
N LEU A 288 19.64 -42.96 -46.56
CA LEU A 288 18.57 -42.08 -47.06
C LEU A 288 19.00 -41.05 -48.13
N GLN A 289 19.99 -41.37 -48.97
CA GLN A 289 20.53 -40.49 -50.00
C GLN A 289 19.61 -40.46 -51.23
N GLY A 290 19.16 -39.27 -51.62
CA GLY A 290 18.40 -39.04 -52.85
C GLY A 290 16.86 -39.20 -52.77
N VAL A 291 16.27 -39.28 -51.57
CA VAL A 291 14.81 -39.33 -51.43
C VAL A 291 14.20 -37.92 -51.46
N GLY A 292 13.66 -37.53 -52.61
CA GLY A 292 12.96 -36.24 -52.78
C GLY A 292 11.47 -36.25 -52.46
N GLN A 293 10.86 -37.41 -52.19
CA GLN A 293 9.41 -37.57 -51.99
C GLN A 293 9.10 -38.40 -50.73
N PHE A 294 8.09 -37.96 -49.99
CA PHE A 294 7.60 -38.64 -48.80
C PHE A 294 6.08 -38.83 -48.87
N LYS A 295 5.59 -39.95 -48.34
CA LYS A 295 4.17 -40.15 -48.03
C LYS A 295 3.93 -39.89 -46.56
N VAL A 296 2.81 -39.24 -46.23
CA VAL A 296 2.30 -39.17 -44.86
C VAL A 296 1.38 -40.37 -44.64
N CYS A 297 1.57 -41.06 -43.51
CA CYS A 297 0.86 -42.27 -43.11
C CYS A 297 0.29 -42.08 -41.70
N VAL A 298 -0.76 -42.83 -41.37
CA VAL A 298 -1.46 -42.76 -40.08
C VAL A 298 -1.36 -44.09 -39.36
N CYS A 299 -0.94 -44.05 -38.10
CA CYS A 299 -0.93 -45.19 -37.18
C CYS A 299 -2.35 -45.48 -36.67
N MET A 300 -3.03 -46.48 -37.22
CA MET A 300 -4.32 -46.93 -36.68
C MET A 300 -4.10 -47.90 -35.50
N PRO A 301 -4.89 -47.82 -34.41
CA PRO A 301 -6.02 -46.91 -34.18
C PRO A 301 -5.64 -45.56 -33.52
N GLN A 302 -4.36 -45.33 -33.21
CA GLN A 302 -3.91 -44.21 -32.37
C GLN A 302 -4.03 -42.81 -33.01
N GLY A 303 -4.02 -42.72 -34.33
CA GLY A 303 -4.05 -41.44 -35.08
C GLY A 303 -2.69 -40.74 -35.25
N LYS A 304 -1.59 -41.28 -34.71
CA LYS A 304 -0.24 -40.69 -34.87
C LYS A 304 0.15 -40.60 -36.36
N LEU A 305 0.74 -39.47 -36.76
CA LEU A 305 1.20 -39.22 -38.14
C LEU A 305 2.69 -39.53 -38.28
N PHE A 306 3.08 -40.16 -39.38
CA PHE A 306 4.48 -40.41 -39.71
C PHE A 306 4.76 -40.27 -41.20
N ARG A 307 6.04 -40.11 -41.55
CA ARG A 307 6.54 -40.02 -42.93
C ARG A 307 7.14 -41.34 -43.37
N VAL A 308 6.96 -41.68 -44.65
CA VAL A 308 7.65 -42.80 -45.30
C VAL A 308 8.37 -42.28 -46.53
N ALA A 309 9.67 -42.59 -46.60
CA ALA A 309 10.51 -42.31 -47.76
C ALA A 309 10.00 -43.03 -49.02
N VAL A 310 9.84 -42.30 -50.14
CA VAL A 310 9.48 -42.87 -51.44
C VAL A 310 10.65 -42.70 -52.40
N PRO A 311 11.45 -43.75 -52.63
CA PRO A 311 12.48 -43.73 -53.66
C PRO A 311 11.87 -43.60 -55.06
N ASN A 312 12.53 -42.86 -55.94
CA ASN A 312 12.09 -42.66 -57.32
C ASN A 312 11.76 -44.00 -58.01
N GLY A 313 10.52 -44.12 -58.50
CA GLY A 313 10.03 -45.30 -59.22
C GLY A 313 9.44 -46.44 -58.36
N GLN A 314 9.56 -46.43 -57.03
CA GLN A 314 9.01 -47.49 -56.16
C GLN A 314 7.67 -47.12 -55.49
N LYS A 315 6.67 -48.00 -55.60
CA LYS A 315 5.39 -47.88 -54.89
C LYS A 315 5.53 -48.31 -53.43
N THR A 316 6.03 -47.44 -52.56
CA THR A 316 6.04 -47.70 -51.10
C THR A 316 4.62 -47.59 -50.51
N LEU A 317 4.20 -48.55 -49.68
CA LEU A 317 2.94 -48.55 -48.94
C LEU A 317 3.21 -48.27 -47.46
N CYS A 318 2.26 -47.61 -46.78
CA CYS A 318 2.32 -47.36 -45.33
C CYS A 318 2.35 -48.66 -44.49
N SER A 319 1.91 -49.79 -45.04
CA SER A 319 1.92 -51.12 -44.42
C SER A 319 3.30 -51.79 -44.41
N HIS A 320 4.26 -51.32 -45.22
CA HIS A 320 5.56 -51.98 -45.42
C HIS A 320 6.72 -51.22 -44.75
N VAL A 321 6.47 -50.69 -43.56
CA VAL A 321 7.45 -49.99 -42.72
C VAL A 321 7.78 -50.79 -41.47
N ASN A 322 8.97 -50.59 -40.90
CA ASN A 322 9.36 -51.32 -39.71
C ASN A 322 8.52 -50.86 -38.51
N MET A 323 7.74 -51.80 -37.95
CA MET A 323 6.85 -51.61 -36.79
C MET A 323 7.41 -52.30 -35.53
N THR A 324 8.70 -52.65 -35.51
CA THR A 324 9.33 -53.40 -34.40
C THR A 324 10.32 -52.55 -33.60
N GLY A 325 10.28 -52.69 -32.27
CA GLY A 325 11.17 -52.00 -31.34
C GLY A 325 11.12 -50.47 -31.45
N ASP A 326 12.25 -49.83 -31.15
CA ASP A 326 12.43 -48.37 -31.13
C ASP A 326 12.26 -47.69 -32.50
N LEU A 327 12.17 -48.48 -33.58
CA LEU A 327 11.95 -47.99 -34.95
C LEU A 327 10.47 -47.86 -35.31
N ASN A 328 9.56 -48.28 -34.43
CA ASN A 328 8.12 -48.21 -34.68
C ASN A 328 7.61 -46.76 -34.59
N PRO A 329 7.12 -46.14 -35.68
CA PRO A 329 6.59 -44.78 -35.66
C PRO A 329 5.23 -44.65 -34.94
N CYS A 330 4.66 -45.78 -34.50
CA CYS A 330 3.35 -45.91 -33.87
C CYS A 330 3.44 -46.35 -32.39
N LEU A 331 4.59 -46.16 -31.73
CA LEU A 331 4.71 -46.22 -30.27
C LEU A 331 4.63 -44.82 -29.68
#